data_AF-A0A8A5R628-F1
#
_entry.id   AF-A0A8A5R628-F1
#
_cell.length_a   1.000
_cell.length_b   1.000
_cell.length_c   1.000
_cell.angle_alpha   90.00
_cell.angle_beta   90.00
_cell.angle_gamma   90.00
#
_symmetry.space_group_name_H-M   'P 1'
#
loop_
_entity.id
_entity.type
_entity.pdbx_description
1 polymer ?
#
loop_
_entity_poly.entity_id
_entity_poly.type
_entity_poly.pdbx_seq_one_letter_code
_entity_poly.pdbx_strand_id
1 'polypeptide(L)'
;ATVITNLLSAIPYLGIDLVQWIWGGFAVDNATLTRFFTFHFMIPFIIMALVMIHLLFLHQTGSNNPMGINSNLDKIPFHPYFTFKDITGFIMTIMLLTLLSLTNPYLLGDPDNFTPANPLVTPVHIQPEWYFLFAYAILRSIPNKLGGVIALVASIAILFSMPFLTNNKFRSMQFYPINQLLFWTYTSIVILL
;
A
#
# COMPACT_ATOMS: atom_id res chain seq x y z
N ALA A 1 8.84 -8.72 -11.29
CA ALA A 1 9.89 -7.73 -11.64
C ALA A 1 9.66 -7.06 -12.99
N THR A 2 9.71 -7.80 -14.11
CA THR A 2 9.68 -7.27 -15.49
C THR A 2 8.54 -6.28 -15.76
N VAL A 3 7.30 -6.63 -15.42
CA VAL A 3 6.12 -5.79 -15.70
C VAL A 3 6.18 -4.45 -14.96
N ILE A 4 6.47 -4.48 -13.64
CA ILE A 4 6.48 -3.29 -12.79
C ILE A 4 7.58 -2.31 -13.22
N THR A 5 8.80 -2.80 -13.45
CA THR A 5 9.89 -1.93 -13.92
C THR A 5 9.61 -1.36 -15.30
N ASN A 6 8.97 -2.13 -16.19
CA ASN A 6 8.58 -1.66 -17.51
C ASN A 6 7.54 -0.53 -17.48
N LEU A 7 6.84 -0.28 -16.37
CA LEU A 7 5.96 0.88 -16.26
C LEU A 7 6.72 2.20 -16.47
N LEU A 8 8.01 2.25 -16.11
CA LEU A 8 8.87 3.43 -16.35
C LEU A 8 9.13 3.69 -17.83
N SER A 9 9.03 2.67 -18.69
CA SER A 9 9.13 2.87 -20.14
C SER A 9 7.98 3.70 -20.73
N ALA A 10 6.94 4.00 -19.95
CA ALA A 10 5.90 4.94 -20.34
C ALA A 10 6.36 6.42 -20.28
N ILE A 11 7.46 6.72 -19.58
CA ILE A 11 8.00 8.09 -19.50
C ILE A 11 8.54 8.49 -20.89
N PRO A 12 8.03 9.57 -21.51
CA PRO A 12 8.50 10.03 -22.81
C PRO A 12 10.00 10.34 -22.79
N TYR A 13 10.68 10.01 -23.89
CA TYR A 13 12.11 10.25 -24.14
C TYR A 13 13.10 9.47 -23.26
N LEU A 14 12.87 9.36 -21.94
CA LEU A 14 13.81 8.76 -20.98
C LEU A 14 13.43 7.34 -20.53
N GLY A 15 12.23 6.87 -20.86
CA GLY A 15 11.69 5.66 -20.24
C GLY A 15 12.52 4.39 -20.45
N ILE A 16 13.07 4.19 -21.65
CA ILE A 16 13.87 2.99 -21.97
C ILE A 16 15.18 3.02 -21.19
N ASP A 17 15.87 4.16 -21.16
CA ASP A 17 17.13 4.33 -20.44
C ASP A 17 16.95 4.08 -18.93
N LEU A 18 15.85 4.56 -18.35
CA LEU A 18 15.52 4.31 -16.94
C LEU A 18 15.29 2.83 -16.64
N VAL A 19 14.58 2.12 -17.53
CA VAL A 19 14.34 0.68 -17.36
C VAL A 19 15.66 -0.10 -17.41
N GLN A 20 16.49 0.15 -18.43
CA GLN A 20 17.79 -0.52 -18.57
C GLN A 20 18.73 -0.16 -17.43
N TRP A 21 18.69 1.08 -16.94
CA TRP A 21 19.47 1.51 -15.79
C TRP A 21 19.08 0.77 -14.52
N ILE A 22 17.78 0.55 -14.27
CA ILE A 22 17.30 -0.24 -13.12
C ILE A 22 17.70 -1.70 -13.25
N TRP A 23 17.52 -2.29 -14.44
CA TRP A 23 17.91 -3.68 -14.70
C TRP A 23 19.41 -3.89 -14.65
N GLY A 24 20.21 -2.86 -14.96
CA GLY A 24 21.65 -3.03 -15.16
C GLY A 24 21.98 -3.88 -16.39
N GLY A 25 21.10 -3.86 -17.40
CA GLY A 25 21.17 -4.71 -18.60
C GLY A 25 19.92 -4.59 -19.46
N PHE A 26 19.79 -5.48 -20.45
CA PHE A 26 18.67 -5.47 -21.41
C PHE A 26 17.42 -6.21 -20.94
N ALA A 27 17.53 -7.00 -19.88
CA ALA A 27 16.44 -7.76 -19.29
C ALA A 27 16.66 -7.89 -17.77
N VAL A 28 15.66 -8.40 -17.06
CA VAL A 28 15.80 -8.76 -15.64
C VAL A 28 16.74 -9.95 -15.52
N ASP A 29 17.86 -9.77 -14.82
CA ASP A 29 18.89 -10.80 -14.62
C ASP A 29 19.55 -10.65 -13.23
N ASN A 30 20.68 -11.32 -12.99
CA ASN A 30 21.39 -11.36 -11.72
C ASN A 30 21.76 -9.96 -11.17
N ALA A 31 22.12 -9.03 -12.06
CA ALA A 31 22.39 -7.63 -11.68
C ALA A 31 21.15 -6.99 -11.03
N THR A 32 19.97 -7.18 -11.63
CA THR A 32 18.69 -6.72 -11.09
C THR A 32 18.39 -7.36 -9.74
N LEU A 33 18.55 -8.68 -9.61
CA LEU A 33 18.23 -9.42 -8.38
C LEU A 33 19.09 -8.97 -7.20
N THR A 34 20.40 -8.84 -7.41
CA THR A 34 21.35 -8.40 -6.37
C THR A 34 21.02 -6.99 -5.88
N ARG A 35 20.64 -6.09 -6.80
CA ARG A 35 20.21 -4.72 -6.47
C ARG A 35 18.88 -4.71 -5.73
N PHE A 36 17.91 -5.50 -6.19
CA PHE A 36 16.60 -5.57 -5.57
C PHE A 36 16.69 -6.11 -4.14
N PHE A 37 17.54 -7.11 -3.89
CA PHE A 37 17.83 -7.56 -2.53
C PHE A 37 18.42 -6.44 -1.67
N THR A 38 19.39 -5.69 -2.20
CA THR A 38 20.00 -4.55 -1.49
C THR A 38 18.96 -3.46 -1.17
N PHE A 39 18.08 -3.11 -2.11
CA PHE A 39 16.99 -2.17 -1.86
C PHE A 39 15.98 -2.72 -0.86
N HIS A 40 15.59 -3.99 -0.98
CA HIS A 40 14.68 -4.65 -0.05
C HIS A 40 15.22 -4.64 1.38
N PHE A 41 16.53 -4.81 1.55
CA PHE A 41 17.17 -4.70 2.87
C PHE A 41 17.16 -3.26 3.40
N MET A 42 17.44 -2.25 2.56
CA MET A 42 17.54 -0.85 3.00
C MET A 42 16.18 -0.17 3.26
N ILE A 43 15.17 -0.44 2.43
CA ILE A 43 13.85 0.25 2.48
C ILE A 43 13.18 0.15 3.87
N PRO A 44 13.17 -1.01 4.58
CA PRO A 44 12.60 -1.10 5.92
C PRO A 44 13.20 -0.10 6.92
N PHE A 45 14.50 0.20 6.84
CA PHE A 45 15.13 1.18 7.72
C PHE A 45 14.73 2.61 7.39
N ILE A 46 14.54 2.91 6.09
CA ILE A 46 14.00 4.21 5.66
C ILE A 46 12.56 4.35 6.15
N ILE A 47 11.73 3.31 6.02
CA ILE A 47 10.36 3.30 6.53
C ILE A 47 10.36 3.52 8.05
N MET A 48 11.25 2.86 8.80
CA MET A 48 11.38 3.08 10.25
C MET A 48 11.69 4.54 10.59
N ALA A 49 12.60 5.19 9.87
CA ALA A 49 12.89 6.61 10.05
C ALA A 49 11.66 7.49 9.75
N LEU A 50 10.91 7.18 8.68
CA LEU A 50 9.67 7.87 8.33
C LEU A 50 8.57 7.66 9.40
N VAL A 51 8.49 6.48 10.04
CA VAL A 51 7.58 6.21 11.16
C VAL A 51 7.93 7.09 12.36
N MET A 52 9.23 7.31 12.66
CA MET A 52 9.64 8.22 13.73
C MET A 52 9.23 9.68 13.45
N ILE A 53 9.40 10.13 12.21
CA ILE A 53 8.94 11.47 11.78
C ILE A 53 7.41 11.56 11.87
N HIS A 54 6.69 10.53 11.44
CA HIS A 54 5.24 10.44 11.55
C HIS A 54 4.78 10.57 13.01
N LEU A 55 5.38 9.82 13.93
CA LEU A 55 5.06 9.88 15.37
C LEU A 55 5.41 11.24 15.98
N LEU A 56 6.50 11.89 15.54
CA LEU A 56 6.85 13.23 15.99
C LEU A 56 5.74 14.25 15.63
N PHE A 57 5.24 14.23 14.39
CA PHE A 57 4.13 15.11 14.00
C PHE A 57 2.82 14.76 14.72
N LEU A 58 2.56 13.46 14.94
CA LEU A 58 1.41 13.04 15.73
C LEU A 58 1.51 13.56 17.17
N HIS A 59 2.69 13.54 17.80
CA HIS A 59 2.89 14.01 19.17
C HIS A 59 2.70 15.52 19.32
N GLN A 60 2.93 16.31 18.28
CA GLN A 60 2.71 17.76 18.32
C GLN A 60 1.22 18.13 18.46
N THR A 61 0.33 17.37 17.83
CA THR A 61 -1.11 17.66 17.83
C THR A 61 -1.92 16.72 18.72
N GLY A 62 -1.39 15.53 19.02
CA GLY A 62 -2.09 14.44 19.68
C GLY A 62 -3.06 13.69 18.75
N SER A 63 -3.53 12.53 19.20
CA SER A 63 -4.53 11.74 18.46
C SER A 63 -5.87 12.46 18.37
N ASN A 64 -6.54 12.32 17.22
CA ASN A 64 -7.94 12.70 17.07
C ASN A 64 -8.86 11.67 17.77
N ASN A 65 -10.15 11.99 17.90
CA ASN A 65 -11.17 11.11 18.47
C ASN A 65 -12.37 10.94 17.52
N PRO A 66 -13.25 9.94 17.74
CA PRO A 66 -14.38 9.66 16.86
C PRO A 66 -15.33 10.84 16.63
N MET A 67 -15.47 11.72 17.61
CA MET A 67 -16.34 12.91 17.51
C MET A 67 -15.69 14.04 16.70
N GLY A 68 -14.36 14.01 16.50
CA GLY A 68 -13.61 15.01 15.76
C GLY A 68 -13.49 16.37 16.45
N ILE A 69 -13.75 16.43 17.76
CA ILE A 69 -13.66 17.64 18.60
C ILE A 69 -12.37 17.66 19.42
N ASN A 70 -12.06 18.76 20.11
CA ASN A 70 -10.89 18.80 20.98
C ASN A 70 -11.06 17.90 22.21
N SER A 71 -10.15 16.94 22.40
CA SER A 71 -10.16 16.00 23.54
C SER A 71 -9.41 16.51 24.78
N ASN A 72 -8.86 17.73 24.77
CA ASN A 72 -8.06 18.26 25.90
C ASN A 72 -8.79 18.28 27.24
N LEU A 73 -10.13 18.35 27.24
CA LEU A 73 -10.94 18.37 28.47
C LEU A 73 -11.02 17.01 29.16
N ASP A 74 -10.76 15.91 28.44
CA ASP A 74 -10.94 14.54 28.92
C ASP A 74 -9.81 13.62 28.41
N LYS A 75 -8.57 13.99 28.75
CA LYS A 75 -7.40 13.16 28.45
C LYS A 75 -7.16 12.15 29.57
N ILE A 76 -6.93 10.91 29.18
CA ILE A 76 -6.43 9.85 30.04
C ILE A 76 -4.98 9.53 29.68
N PRO A 77 -4.15 9.06 30.63
CA PRO A 77 -2.78 8.67 30.34
C PRO A 77 -2.74 7.46 29.40
N PHE A 78 -1.68 7.36 28.58
CA PHE A 78 -1.50 6.23 27.66
C PHE A 78 -1.37 4.90 28.41
N HIS A 79 -0.55 4.87 29.45
CA HIS A 79 -0.45 3.75 30.38
C HIS A 79 -1.33 4.02 31.62
N PRO A 80 -2.14 3.06 32.10
CA PRO A 80 -2.24 1.68 31.64
C PRO A 80 -3.23 1.43 30.48
N TYR A 81 -4.13 2.40 30.23
CA TYR A 81 -5.33 2.19 29.43
C TYR A 81 -5.07 1.73 27.99
N PHE A 82 -4.34 2.52 27.20
CA PHE A 82 -4.04 2.18 25.82
C PHE A 82 -2.98 1.07 25.71
N THR A 83 -2.06 0.96 26.68
CA THR A 83 -1.10 -0.14 26.72
C THR A 83 -1.80 -1.51 26.78
N PHE A 84 -2.75 -1.72 27.70
CA PHE A 84 -3.48 -3.00 27.78
C PHE A 84 -4.42 -3.22 26.59
N LYS A 85 -5.03 -2.15 26.08
CA LYS A 85 -5.84 -2.20 24.87
C LYS A 85 -5.01 -2.68 23.66
N ASP A 86 -3.81 -2.12 23.48
CA ASP A 86 -2.91 -2.46 22.38
C ASP A 86 -2.37 -3.88 22.52
N ILE A 87 -2.00 -4.32 23.73
CA ILE A 87 -1.60 -5.71 24.00
C ILE A 87 -2.68 -6.69 23.54
N THR A 88 -3.95 -6.39 23.81
CA THR A 88 -5.07 -7.23 23.35
C THR A 88 -5.12 -7.30 21.83
N GLY A 89 -4.92 -6.16 21.15
CA GLY A 89 -4.81 -6.10 19.69
C GLY A 89 -3.64 -6.95 19.16
N PHE A 90 -2.45 -6.86 19.78
CA PHE A 90 -1.29 -7.66 19.41
C PHE A 90 -1.50 -9.15 19.60
N ILE A 91 -2.16 -9.58 20.68
CA ILE A 91 -2.50 -10.98 20.89
C ILE A 91 -3.38 -11.50 19.75
N MET A 92 -4.40 -10.72 19.36
CA MET A 92 -5.29 -11.10 18.26
C MET A 92 -4.58 -11.17 16.91
N THR A 93 -3.70 -10.21 16.59
CA THR A 93 -2.96 -10.22 15.31
C THR A 93 -1.94 -11.36 15.25
N ILE A 94 -1.20 -11.63 16.33
CA ILE A 94 -0.26 -12.75 16.41
C ILE A 94 -1.01 -14.08 16.34
N MET A 95 -2.17 -14.21 16.99
CA MET A 95 -3.00 -15.41 16.90
C MET A 95 -3.46 -15.67 15.46
N LEU A 96 -3.93 -14.65 14.74
CA LEU A 96 -4.34 -14.81 13.34
C LEU A 96 -3.15 -15.16 12.42
N LEU A 97 -2.01 -14.50 12.61
CA LEU A 97 -0.80 -14.77 11.83
C LEU A 97 -0.28 -16.19 12.07
N THR A 98 -0.21 -16.62 13.34
CA THR A 98 0.22 -17.97 13.70
C THR A 98 -0.74 -19.02 13.13
N LEU A 99 -2.06 -18.83 13.25
CA LEU A 99 -3.04 -19.72 12.66
C LEU A 99 -2.87 -19.85 11.15
N LEU A 100 -2.73 -18.73 10.43
CA LEU A 100 -2.49 -18.73 8.98
C LEU A 100 -1.21 -19.50 8.64
N SER A 101 -0.11 -19.17 9.32
CA SER A 101 1.21 -19.76 9.04
C SER A 101 1.30 -21.26 9.32
N LEU A 102 0.59 -21.75 10.35
CA LEU A 102 0.64 -23.15 10.76
C LEU A 102 -0.38 -24.02 10.03
N THR A 103 -1.56 -23.48 9.71
CA THR A 103 -2.64 -24.28 9.09
C THR A 103 -2.64 -24.19 7.57
N ASN A 104 -2.40 -23.01 7.00
CA ASN A 104 -2.47 -22.78 5.56
C ASN A 104 -1.42 -21.73 5.12
N PRO A 105 -0.11 -22.03 5.23
CA PRO A 105 0.97 -21.06 4.98
C PRO A 105 0.95 -20.43 3.58
N TYR A 106 0.37 -21.13 2.61
CA TYR A 106 0.32 -20.70 1.20
C TYR A 106 -1.03 -20.14 0.77
N LEU A 107 -1.98 -19.96 1.70
CA LEU A 107 -3.34 -19.47 1.37
C LEU A 107 -3.34 -18.13 0.62
N LEU A 108 -2.39 -17.24 0.94
CA LEU A 108 -2.26 -15.91 0.35
C LEU A 108 -1.16 -15.83 -0.72
N GLY A 109 -0.53 -16.95 -1.07
CA GLY A 109 0.54 -17.04 -2.07
C GLY A 109 0.05 -17.50 -3.43
N ASP A 110 0.85 -17.26 -4.46
CA ASP A 110 0.59 -17.74 -5.82
C ASP A 110 1.38 -19.03 -6.10
N PRO A 111 0.74 -20.13 -6.52
CA PRO A 111 1.42 -21.39 -6.85
C PRO A 111 2.52 -21.24 -7.91
N ASP A 112 2.40 -20.29 -8.84
CA ASP A 112 3.40 -20.09 -9.91
C ASP A 112 4.77 -19.71 -9.34
N ASN A 113 4.82 -19.09 -8.14
CA ASN A 113 6.07 -18.72 -7.46
C ASN A 113 6.87 -19.91 -6.91
N PHE A 114 6.33 -21.13 -6.95
CA PHE A 114 7.10 -22.36 -6.66
C PHE A 114 7.83 -22.91 -7.88
N THR A 115 7.56 -22.37 -9.08
CA THR A 115 8.29 -22.74 -10.28
C THR A 115 9.48 -21.80 -10.47
N PRO A 116 10.70 -22.32 -10.75
CA PRO A 116 11.84 -21.46 -11.06
C PRO A 116 11.55 -20.55 -12.26
N ALA A 117 12.00 -19.30 -12.18
CA ALA A 117 11.76 -18.32 -13.22
C ALA A 117 12.32 -18.76 -14.58
N ASN A 118 11.48 -18.68 -15.63
CA ASN A 118 11.88 -18.91 -17.01
C ASN A 118 11.68 -17.62 -17.84
N PRO A 119 12.76 -16.94 -18.26
CA PRO A 119 12.65 -15.70 -19.04
C PRO A 119 11.93 -15.84 -20.39
N LEU A 120 11.81 -17.07 -20.92
CA LEU A 120 11.20 -17.35 -22.21
C LEU A 120 9.71 -17.72 -22.12
N VAL A 121 9.18 -17.93 -20.90
CA VAL A 121 7.81 -18.41 -20.70
C VAL A 121 7.12 -17.56 -19.63
N THR A 122 6.06 -16.87 -20.02
CA THR A 122 5.14 -16.21 -19.08
C THR A 122 4.00 -17.16 -18.72
N PRO A 123 3.69 -17.37 -17.43
CA PRO A 123 2.51 -18.15 -17.04
C PRO A 123 1.22 -17.57 -17.61
N VAL A 124 0.26 -18.45 -17.92
CA VAL A 124 -1.00 -18.08 -18.58
C VAL A 124 -1.87 -17.19 -17.69
N HIS A 125 -1.88 -17.45 -16.38
CA HIS A 125 -2.71 -16.75 -15.39
C HIS A 125 -1.91 -15.81 -14.49
N ILE A 126 -0.91 -15.12 -15.06
CA ILE A 126 -0.06 -14.19 -14.29
C ILE A 126 -0.88 -13.05 -13.66
N GLN A 127 -0.75 -12.91 -12.35
CA GLN A 127 -1.38 -11.86 -11.54
C GLN A 127 -0.41 -11.35 -10.48
N PRO A 128 -0.58 -10.12 -9.97
CA PRO A 128 0.18 -9.66 -8.81
C PRO A 128 -0.39 -10.25 -7.52
N GLU A 129 0.32 -10.03 -6.41
CA GLU A 129 -0.17 -10.37 -5.08
C GLU A 129 -1.49 -9.64 -4.75
N TRP A 130 -2.32 -10.26 -3.91
CA TRP A 130 -3.70 -9.84 -3.66
C TRP A 130 -3.85 -8.36 -3.23
N TYR A 131 -2.90 -7.82 -2.47
CA TYR A 131 -2.93 -6.42 -2.01
C TYR A 131 -2.60 -5.39 -3.11
N PHE A 132 -2.21 -5.83 -4.30
CA PHE A 132 -2.00 -4.98 -5.48
C PHE A 132 -3.12 -5.11 -6.53
N LEU A 133 -4.11 -5.99 -6.33
CA LEU A 133 -5.14 -6.26 -7.35
C LEU A 133 -5.96 -5.02 -7.72
N PHE A 134 -6.38 -4.21 -6.75
CA PHE A 134 -7.15 -3.00 -7.03
C PHE A 134 -6.41 -2.04 -7.97
N ALA A 135 -5.10 -1.87 -7.75
CA ALA A 135 -4.25 -0.97 -8.52
C ALA A 135 -3.98 -1.56 -9.92
N TYR A 136 -3.83 -2.88 -9.99
CA TYR A 136 -3.71 -3.63 -11.24
C TYR A 136 -4.98 -3.58 -12.09
N ALA A 137 -6.16 -3.68 -11.48
CA ALA A 137 -7.45 -3.54 -12.16
C ALA A 137 -7.60 -2.13 -12.75
N ILE A 138 -7.23 -1.08 -12.01
CA ILE A 138 -7.21 0.31 -12.51
C ILE A 138 -6.25 0.44 -13.71
N LEU A 139 -5.03 -0.08 -13.61
CA LEU A 139 -4.04 -0.05 -14.69
C LEU A 139 -4.57 -0.71 -15.97
N ARG A 140 -5.23 -1.87 -15.86
CA ARG A 140 -5.75 -2.63 -17.01
C ARG A 140 -7.07 -2.09 -17.57
N SER A 141 -7.81 -1.30 -16.80
CA SER A 141 -9.06 -0.69 -17.25
C SER A 141 -8.87 0.38 -18.32
N ILE A 142 -7.65 0.91 -18.47
CA ILE A 142 -7.33 1.95 -19.46
C ILE A 142 -6.59 1.31 -20.64
N PRO A 143 -7.16 1.29 -21.86
CA PRO A 143 -6.54 0.72 -23.06
C PRO A 143 -5.47 1.66 -23.67
N ASN A 144 -4.60 2.22 -22.83
CA ASN A 144 -3.48 3.07 -23.22
C ASN A 144 -2.33 2.88 -22.22
N LYS A 145 -1.13 2.60 -22.71
CA LYS A 145 0.04 2.34 -21.84
C LYS A 145 0.35 3.50 -20.90
N LEU A 146 0.44 4.73 -21.44
CA LEU A 146 0.75 5.91 -20.64
C LEU A 146 -0.42 6.25 -19.71
N GLY A 147 -1.65 6.25 -20.22
CA GLY A 147 -2.86 6.53 -19.45
C GLY A 147 -3.05 5.57 -18.27
N GLY A 148 -2.82 4.28 -18.49
CA GLY A 148 -2.86 3.27 -17.43
C GLY A 148 -1.81 3.50 -16.36
N VAL A 149 -0.55 3.80 -16.73
CA VAL A 149 0.52 4.12 -15.76
C VAL A 149 0.19 5.39 -14.97
N ILE A 150 -0.33 6.43 -15.62
CA ILE A 150 -0.74 7.66 -14.95
C ILE A 150 -1.89 7.37 -13.97
N ALA A 151 -2.89 6.59 -14.36
CA ALA A 151 -4.02 6.25 -13.48
C ALA A 151 -3.60 5.40 -12.28
N LEU A 152 -2.67 4.45 -12.47
CA LEU A 152 -2.05 3.70 -11.38
C LEU A 152 -1.42 4.66 -10.35
N VAL A 153 -0.57 5.58 -10.79
CA VAL A 153 0.09 6.55 -9.89
C VAL A 153 -0.94 7.47 -9.24
N ALA A 154 -1.92 7.94 -10.01
CA ALA A 154 -2.99 8.80 -9.52
C ALA A 154 -3.87 8.11 -8.46
N SER A 155 -4.07 6.79 -8.55
CA SER A 155 -4.87 6.03 -7.57
C SER A 155 -4.34 6.11 -6.14
N ILE A 156 -3.02 6.30 -5.99
CA ILE A 156 -2.36 6.52 -4.70
C ILE A 156 -2.19 8.02 -4.43
N ALA A 157 -1.73 8.78 -5.45
CA ALA A 157 -1.43 10.20 -5.30
C ALA A 157 -2.67 11.04 -4.94
N ILE A 158 -3.88 10.60 -5.31
CA ILE A 158 -5.13 11.29 -4.96
C ILE A 158 -5.30 11.46 -3.45
N LEU A 159 -4.73 10.58 -2.61
CA LEU A 159 -4.77 10.70 -1.16
C LEU A 159 -4.14 12.00 -0.65
N PHE A 160 -3.13 12.54 -1.34
CA PHE A 160 -2.50 13.82 -0.99
C PHE A 160 -3.40 15.03 -1.26
N SER A 161 -4.41 14.89 -2.13
CA SER A 161 -5.38 15.96 -2.39
C SER A 161 -6.46 16.07 -1.32
N MET A 162 -6.66 15.03 -0.50
CA MET A 162 -7.76 14.93 0.46
C MET A 162 -7.87 16.12 1.43
N PRO A 163 -6.78 16.65 2.03
CA PRO A 163 -6.88 17.79 2.95
C PRO A 163 -7.45 19.05 2.30
N PHE A 164 -7.37 19.19 0.98
CA PHE A 164 -7.81 20.38 0.24
C PHE A 164 -9.23 20.24 -0.31
N LEU A 165 -9.76 19.02 -0.40
CA LEU A 165 -11.09 18.73 -0.94
C LEU A 165 -12.19 18.73 0.12
N THR A 166 -11.83 18.58 1.40
CA THR A 166 -12.81 18.50 2.48
C THR A 166 -13.37 19.87 2.86
N ASN A 167 -14.65 20.11 2.53
CA ASN A 167 -15.39 21.32 2.93
C ASN A 167 -16.39 21.04 4.09
N ASN A 168 -16.19 19.95 4.84
CA ASN A 168 -17.07 19.58 5.94
C ASN A 168 -16.91 20.53 7.13
N LYS A 169 -18.03 20.94 7.74
CA LYS A 169 -18.04 21.76 8.96
C LYS A 169 -17.56 20.99 10.19
N PHE A 170 -17.90 19.70 10.30
CA PHE A 170 -17.38 18.81 11.33
C PHE A 170 -16.21 18.00 10.78
N ARG A 171 -15.18 17.82 11.59
CA ARG A 171 -14.00 17.03 11.21
C ARG A 171 -14.31 15.53 11.06
N SER A 172 -15.23 15.00 11.89
CA SER A 172 -15.64 13.60 11.83
C SER A 172 -16.75 13.34 10.81
N MET A 173 -16.72 12.17 10.18
CA MET A 173 -17.82 11.69 9.33
C MET A 173 -19.03 11.16 10.13
N GLN A 174 -18.91 10.99 11.46
CA GLN A 174 -19.97 10.45 12.31
C GLN A 174 -21.30 11.24 12.20
N PHE A 175 -21.25 12.53 11.88
CA PHE A 175 -22.41 13.40 11.75
C PHE A 175 -22.85 13.65 10.29
N TYR A 176 -22.28 12.92 9.34
CA TYR A 176 -22.61 13.01 7.92
C TYR A 176 -23.09 11.66 7.37
N PRO A 177 -24.38 11.32 7.52
CA PRO A 177 -24.92 10.03 7.09
C PRO A 177 -24.67 9.74 5.60
N ILE A 178 -24.82 10.75 4.74
CA ILE A 178 -24.56 10.62 3.30
C ILE A 178 -23.08 10.31 3.05
N ASN A 179 -22.15 10.99 3.74
CA ASN A 179 -20.71 10.73 3.58
C ASN A 179 -20.32 9.34 4.10
N GLN A 180 -20.97 8.85 5.16
CA GLN A 180 -20.75 7.47 5.64
C GLN A 180 -21.19 6.46 4.59
N LEU A 181 -22.36 6.64 3.96
CA LEU A 181 -22.80 5.79 2.87
C LEU A 181 -21.78 5.83 1.72
N LEU A 182 -21.35 7.03 1.30
CA LEU A 182 -20.36 7.19 0.24
C LEU A 182 -19.02 6.51 0.58
N PHE A 183 -18.55 6.63 1.83
CA PHE A 183 -17.34 5.94 2.30
C PHE A 183 -17.46 4.41 2.19
N TRP A 184 -18.60 3.85 2.59
CA TRP A 184 -18.83 2.41 2.48
C TRP A 184 -18.98 1.95 1.03
N THR A 185 -19.63 2.75 0.17
CA THR A 185 -19.67 2.45 -1.27
C THR A 185 -18.30 2.53 -1.92
N TYR A 186 -17.43 3.46 -1.48
CA TYR A 186 -16.05 3.52 -1.95
C TYR A 186 -15.27 2.27 -1.49
N THR A 187 -15.42 1.88 -0.23
CA THR A 187 -14.77 0.68 0.31
C THR A 187 -15.20 -0.59 -0.45
N SER A 188 -16.49 -0.73 -0.77
CA SER A 188 -16.96 -1.87 -1.57
C SER A 188 -16.44 -1.84 -3.01
N ILE A 189 -16.32 -0.66 -3.62
CA ILE A 189 -15.69 -0.52 -4.95
C ILE A 189 -14.22 -0.93 -4.89
N VAL A 190 -13.45 -0.52 -3.86
CA VAL A 190 -12.04 -0.91 -3.73
C VAL A 190 -11.88 -2.42 -3.52
N ILE A 191 -12.80 -3.07 -2.80
CA ILE A 191 -12.79 -4.54 -2.63
C ILE A 191 -13.18 -5.27 -3.93
N LEU A 192 -14.03 -4.66 -4.77
CA LEU A 192 -14.42 -5.22 -6.05
C LEU A 192 -13.29 -5.16 -7.10
N LEU A 193 -12.41 -4.15 -6.99
CA LEU A 193 -11.24 -3.94 -7.84
C LEU A 193 -10.09 -4.89 -7.46
#